data_AF-A0A8H6KKA2-F1
#
_entry.id   AF-A0A8H6KKA2-F1
#
_cell.length_a   1.000
_cell.length_b   1.000
_cell.length_c   1.000
_cell.angle_alpha   90.00
_cell.angle_beta   90.00
_cell.angle_gamma   90.00
#
_symmetry.space_group_name_H-M   'P 1'
#
loop_
_entity.id
_entity.type
_entity.pdbx_description
1 polymer ?
#
loop_
_entity_poly.entity_id
_entity_poly.type
_entity_poly.pdbx_seq_one_letter_code
_entity_poly.pdbx_strand_id
1 'polypeptide(L)'
;MDQDQYNQQYYGRPVAGMPSTATTAATTPYRPGTPNTENSRNPFGDGAESQASQRQGMNTNPFGTPAVSRPASSFGSSSAIGTRFDERSQRYFHSRRIRKEDVEKPWLDKADPKEKWVTIIPIVGILIGLGISGFLVWDGIRSVVKNNYCEVLIEDFSSGNLDSNVWTKEVNVGGFGNGEFQWATADDENSYVKDGNLVIHTTLTDSSLIEKDTVIDLLKDGTCTSDKFSDCVAATNTTSGNSTIVPPTKSARLNTKKGATIKYGRVEVVAKLPKGDWLWPAIWMMPVEDTYGPWPASGEIDIMESRGNNWTYAQGGNNVMSSALHWGPDQANDAWWRTNNKRQALHTTYGDGFNTFGLEWSQKYIFTYVNSRLLQVLYTNFDEPMWKRGDFPQANSNGSRLTDVWSQTGRSNTPFDQKFYLILNVAVGGTNGWFEDGQSGKPWVGNGPNAKKDFWNARDQWLPTWTQPEMTISKVSMWQQCNGNEEL
;
A
#
# COMPACT_ATOMS: atom_id res chain seq x y z
N MET A 1 -89.12 37.70 -19.45
CA MET A 1 -88.02 37.07 -20.20
C MET A 1 -86.87 38.03 -20.12
N ASP A 2 -85.77 37.55 -19.55
CA ASP A 2 -84.90 38.37 -18.72
C ASP A 2 -83.77 39.08 -19.48
N GLN A 3 -83.13 40.01 -18.79
CA GLN A 3 -82.11 40.91 -19.31
C GLN A 3 -80.68 40.43 -19.01
N ASP A 4 -79.73 41.15 -19.62
CA ASP A 4 -78.35 41.44 -19.17
C ASP A 4 -77.20 40.42 -19.35
N GLN A 5 -76.41 40.69 -20.40
CA GLN A 5 -75.05 41.26 -20.38
C GLN A 5 -73.90 40.73 -19.47
N TYR A 6 -72.70 40.74 -20.09
CA TYR A 6 -71.32 40.89 -19.57
C TYR A 6 -70.53 39.75 -18.85
N ASN A 7 -69.76 39.00 -19.67
CA ASN A 7 -68.27 39.02 -19.78
C ASN A 7 -67.32 38.50 -18.65
N GLN A 8 -66.08 38.17 -19.05
CA GLN A 8 -64.94 37.59 -18.29
C GLN A 8 -65.08 36.07 -18.00
N GLN A 9 -64.08 35.18 -18.01
CA GLN A 9 -62.63 35.11 -18.32
C GLN A 9 -62.36 33.64 -18.80
N TYR A 10 -61.25 33.17 -19.41
CA TYR A 10 -59.91 33.65 -19.78
C TYR A 10 -59.46 32.95 -21.10
N TYR A 11 -58.31 33.30 -21.68
CA TYR A 11 -57.72 32.61 -22.87
C TYR A 11 -56.68 31.53 -22.54
N GLY A 12 -56.72 30.41 -23.27
CA GLY A 12 -55.58 29.49 -23.42
C GLY A 12 -54.55 30.01 -24.43
N ARG A 13 -53.33 29.45 -24.43
CA ARG A 13 -52.27 29.73 -25.41
C ARG A 13 -51.70 28.44 -26.05
N PRO A 14 -51.16 28.52 -27.29
CA PRO A 14 -50.87 27.35 -28.13
C PRO A 14 -49.42 26.84 -28.05
N VAL A 15 -49.19 25.73 -28.76
CA VAL A 15 -47.95 24.94 -28.83
C VAL A 15 -46.97 25.43 -29.91
N ALA A 16 -45.70 25.54 -29.55
CA ALA A 16 -44.49 25.31 -30.36
C ALA A 16 -43.28 25.39 -29.39
N GLY A 17 -42.20 24.61 -29.48
CA GLY A 17 -41.78 23.63 -30.48
C GLY A 17 -40.24 23.63 -30.55
N MET A 18 -39.56 22.84 -29.72
CA MET A 18 -38.10 22.64 -29.75
C MET A 18 -37.76 21.18 -29.43
N PRO A 19 -36.83 20.54 -30.16
CA PRO A 19 -36.40 19.17 -29.86
C PRO A 19 -35.34 19.20 -28.73
N SER A 20 -35.69 18.68 -27.55
CA SER A 20 -34.68 18.39 -26.53
C SER A 20 -33.84 17.18 -26.93
N THR A 21 -32.60 17.42 -27.36
CA THR A 21 -31.55 16.40 -27.36
C THR A 21 -31.21 16.03 -25.91
N ALA A 22 -31.88 14.99 -25.41
CA ALA A 22 -31.58 14.41 -24.10
C ALA A 22 -30.18 13.79 -24.13
N THR A 23 -29.18 14.55 -23.72
CA THR A 23 -27.80 14.06 -23.56
C THR A 23 -27.74 13.22 -22.30
N THR A 24 -28.04 11.92 -22.42
CA THR A 24 -27.81 10.94 -21.35
C THR A 24 -26.31 10.63 -21.24
N ALA A 25 -25.54 11.63 -20.81
CA ALA A 25 -24.20 11.41 -20.28
C ALA A 25 -24.36 10.68 -18.93
N ALA A 26 -24.33 9.35 -18.97
CA ALA A 26 -24.18 8.56 -17.76
C ALA A 26 -22.86 8.97 -17.10
N THR A 27 -22.93 9.52 -15.89
CA THR A 27 -21.75 9.83 -15.08
C THR A 27 -20.94 8.55 -14.87
N THR A 28 -19.79 8.44 -15.50
CA THR A 28 -18.83 7.37 -15.20
C THR A 28 -18.47 7.49 -13.71
N PRO A 29 -18.64 6.44 -12.90
CA PRO A 29 -18.21 6.48 -11.51
C PRO A 29 -16.71 6.75 -11.44
N TYR A 30 -16.25 7.44 -10.40
CA TYR A 30 -14.81 7.63 -10.16
C TYR A 30 -14.17 6.30 -9.76
N ARG A 31 -12.95 6.02 -10.24
CA ARG A 31 -12.17 4.86 -9.79
C ARG A 31 -11.73 5.14 -8.34
N PRO A 32 -12.08 4.33 -7.33
CA PRO A 32 -11.56 4.51 -5.97
C PRO A 32 -10.07 4.19 -5.96
N GLY A 33 -9.22 5.13 -5.52
CA GLY A 33 -7.78 4.91 -5.41
C GLY A 33 -7.43 4.36 -4.03
N THR A 34 -7.18 3.06 -3.95
CA THR A 34 -6.70 2.27 -2.80
C THR A 34 -6.86 2.91 -1.39
N PRO A 35 -8.09 3.21 -0.89
CA PRO A 35 -8.27 3.96 0.36
C PRO A 35 -8.33 3.05 1.60
N ASN A 36 -7.24 3.08 2.37
CA ASN A 36 -6.87 2.26 3.55
C ASN A 36 -7.94 1.48 4.34
N THR A 37 -7.56 0.26 4.73
CA THR A 37 -8.21 -0.52 5.79
C THR A 37 -7.69 -0.16 7.20
N GLU A 38 -8.37 0.70 7.96
CA GLU A 38 -8.08 0.87 9.40
C GLU A 38 -8.72 -0.23 10.28
N ASN A 39 -9.55 -1.12 9.72
CA ASN A 39 -10.38 -2.08 10.48
C ASN A 39 -10.05 -3.57 10.25
N SER A 40 -8.85 -3.92 9.79
CA SER A 40 -8.42 -5.33 9.75
C SER A 40 -8.01 -5.82 11.16
N ARG A 41 -8.95 -6.40 11.91
CA ARG A 41 -8.62 -7.16 13.12
C ARG A 41 -7.70 -8.33 12.75
N ASN A 42 -6.53 -8.39 13.37
CA ASN A 42 -5.61 -9.53 13.27
C ASN A 42 -6.35 -10.83 13.69
N PRO A 43 -6.48 -11.85 12.83
CA PRO A 43 -7.22 -13.08 13.13
C PRO A 43 -6.43 -14.09 13.97
N PHE A 44 -5.16 -13.82 14.30
CA PHE A 44 -4.36 -14.64 15.21
C PHE A 44 -4.28 -13.99 16.59
N GLY A 45 -5.31 -14.23 17.39
CA GLY A 45 -5.35 -13.94 18.82
C GLY A 45 -5.80 -15.20 19.58
N ASP A 46 -4.85 -15.85 20.26
CA ASP A 46 -5.13 -17.06 21.04
C ASP A 46 -6.15 -16.79 22.16
N GLY A 47 -7.17 -17.64 22.23
CA GLY A 47 -8.25 -17.51 23.21
C GLY A 47 -7.82 -17.95 24.60
N ALA A 48 -7.85 -17.02 25.55
CA ALA A 48 -7.90 -17.33 26.98
C ALA A 48 -8.86 -16.36 27.69
N GLU A 49 -10.13 -16.73 27.79
CA GLU A 49 -11.09 -16.00 28.61
C GLU A 49 -10.77 -16.19 30.10
N SER A 50 -10.67 -15.10 30.86
CA SER A 50 -11.12 -15.10 32.26
C SER A 50 -11.69 -13.73 32.63
N GLN A 51 -12.89 -13.73 33.22
CA GLN A 51 -13.67 -12.53 33.49
C GLN A 51 -13.22 -11.79 34.77
N ALA A 52 -13.68 -10.54 34.88
CA ALA A 52 -13.77 -9.70 36.10
C ALA A 52 -12.42 -9.23 36.70
N SER A 53 -12.14 -7.92 36.75
CA SER A 53 -12.97 -6.97 37.50
C SER A 53 -12.47 -5.52 37.32
N GLN A 54 -13.34 -4.54 37.58
CA GLN A 54 -12.96 -3.12 37.58
C GLN A 54 -11.99 -2.81 38.73
N ARG A 55 -10.88 -2.12 38.44
CA ARG A 55 -10.24 -1.16 39.35
C ARG A 55 -9.27 -0.24 38.62
N GLN A 56 -9.41 1.07 38.85
CA GLN A 56 -8.42 2.07 38.45
C GLN A 56 -7.17 1.95 39.33
N GLY A 57 -5.99 2.05 38.73
CA GLY A 57 -4.70 2.06 39.43
C GLY A 57 -3.63 2.70 38.55
N MET A 58 -2.80 3.59 39.13
CA MET A 58 -1.88 4.45 38.38
C MET A 58 -0.72 3.68 37.75
N ASN A 59 -0.43 3.96 36.48
CA ASN A 59 0.82 3.56 35.83
C ASN A 59 2.02 4.17 36.57
N THR A 60 2.96 3.33 37.00
CA THR A 60 4.31 3.75 37.43
C THR A 60 5.34 2.94 36.65
N ASN A 61 6.35 3.64 36.10
CA ASN A 61 7.37 3.09 35.22
C ASN A 61 8.36 2.21 36.01
N PRO A 62 8.59 0.93 35.62
CA PRO A 62 9.45 0.01 36.37
C PRO A 62 10.95 0.28 36.28
N PHE A 63 11.40 1.28 35.52
CA PHE A 63 12.83 1.61 35.33
C PHE A 63 13.28 2.94 35.96
N GLY A 64 12.49 3.52 36.88
CA GLY A 64 12.88 4.71 37.63
C GLY A 64 13.86 4.41 38.77
N THR A 65 15.09 4.93 38.70
CA THR A 65 16.04 4.90 39.83
C THR A 65 15.50 5.70 41.04
N PRO A 66 15.37 5.10 42.24
CA PRO A 66 14.81 5.79 43.40
C PRO A 66 15.84 6.73 44.03
N ALA A 67 15.70 8.03 43.78
CA ALA A 67 16.51 9.09 44.37
C ALA A 67 15.79 9.79 45.53
N VAL A 68 15.60 9.11 46.68
CA VAL A 68 15.37 9.78 47.97
C VAL A 68 16.07 9.03 49.10
N SER A 69 17.06 9.69 49.69
CA SER A 69 17.76 9.25 50.90
C SER A 69 16.85 9.23 52.14
N ARG A 70 16.91 8.16 52.94
CA ARG A 70 16.47 8.17 54.34
C ARG A 70 17.69 8.04 55.27
N PRO A 71 17.74 8.76 56.40
CA PRO A 71 18.87 8.74 57.32
C PRO A 71 18.96 7.40 58.06
N ALA A 72 20.18 7.06 58.52
CA ALA A 72 20.43 5.84 59.28
C ALA A 72 19.66 5.85 60.62
N SER A 73 18.78 4.88 60.81
CA SER A 73 18.05 4.68 62.06
C SER A 73 18.94 4.03 63.13
N SER A 74 19.72 4.86 63.83
CA SER A 74 20.45 4.47 65.03
C SER A 74 19.53 4.41 66.25
N PHE A 75 18.81 3.30 66.42
CA PHE A 75 18.28 2.86 67.71
C PHE A 75 18.69 1.39 67.87
N GLY A 76 19.47 0.98 68.85
CA GLY A 76 19.74 1.62 70.15
C GLY A 76 19.13 0.80 71.29
N SER A 77 19.22 -0.53 71.22
CA SER A 77 18.76 -1.43 72.28
C SER A 77 19.62 -1.28 73.52
N SER A 78 19.11 -0.56 74.52
CA SER A 78 19.76 -0.36 75.81
C SER A 78 19.88 -1.68 76.58
N SER A 79 21.09 -2.25 76.66
CA SER A 79 21.41 -3.27 77.66
C SER A 79 21.66 -2.59 79.01
N ALA A 80 20.93 -3.00 80.04
CA ALA A 80 21.08 -2.46 81.38
C ALA A 80 22.46 -2.82 81.96
N ILE A 81 23.31 -1.82 82.19
CA ILE A 81 24.56 -1.98 82.93
C ILE A 81 24.20 -2.07 84.42
N GLY A 82 23.99 -3.30 84.89
CA GLY A 82 24.16 -3.64 86.30
C GLY A 82 25.65 -3.81 86.57
N THR A 83 26.25 -2.92 87.37
CA THR A 83 27.67 -2.98 87.72
C THR A 83 27.97 -4.14 88.67
N ARG A 84 28.23 -5.33 88.11
CA ARG A 84 29.06 -6.36 88.74
C ARG A 84 30.02 -6.94 87.71
N PHE A 85 31.30 -6.87 88.03
CA PHE A 85 32.37 -7.50 87.28
C PHE A 85 32.14 -9.01 87.23
N ASP A 86 32.28 -9.59 86.04
CA ASP A 86 33.21 -10.70 85.84
C ASP A 86 33.47 -10.94 84.35
N GLU A 87 34.70 -11.28 84.02
CA GLU A 87 35.13 -11.56 82.65
C GLU A 87 34.44 -12.80 82.09
N ARG A 88 33.41 -12.60 81.27
CA ARG A 88 32.99 -13.59 80.27
C ARG A 88 33.23 -13.02 78.90
N SER A 89 34.38 -13.40 78.35
CA SER A 89 34.80 -13.14 76.98
C SER A 89 33.63 -13.15 76.00
N GLN A 90 33.51 -12.10 75.20
CA GLN A 90 32.68 -12.08 74.00
C GLN A 90 32.98 -13.36 73.23
N ARG A 91 32.01 -14.28 73.10
CA ARG A 91 32.18 -15.51 72.32
C ARG A 91 32.38 -15.09 70.87
N TYR A 92 33.64 -15.01 70.47
CA TYR A 92 34.06 -14.68 69.12
C TYR A 92 33.34 -15.65 68.17
N PHE A 93 32.48 -15.12 67.29
CA PHE A 93 31.80 -15.94 66.30
C PHE A 93 32.82 -16.37 65.25
N HIS A 94 33.49 -17.50 65.52
CA HIS A 94 34.31 -18.16 64.54
C HIS A 94 33.42 -18.59 63.38
N SER A 95 33.44 -17.80 62.30
CA SER A 95 33.06 -18.25 60.97
C SER A 95 33.88 -19.50 60.64
N ARG A 96 33.30 -20.68 60.92
CA ARG A 96 33.87 -21.93 60.45
C ARG A 96 33.61 -21.99 58.96
N ARG A 97 34.61 -21.58 58.17
CA ARG A 97 34.74 -22.01 56.79
C ARG A 97 34.95 -23.52 56.83
N ILE A 98 33.86 -24.28 56.81
CA ILE A 98 33.89 -25.74 56.80
C ILE A 98 34.72 -26.14 55.58
N ARG A 99 35.79 -26.92 55.79
CA ARG A 99 36.63 -27.37 54.68
C ARG A 99 35.83 -28.37 53.85
N LYS A 100 36.14 -28.50 52.56
CA LYS A 100 35.33 -29.32 51.65
C LYS A 100 35.33 -30.80 52.08
N GLU A 101 36.42 -31.23 52.69
CA GLU A 101 36.64 -32.51 53.37
C GLU A 101 35.93 -32.70 54.72
N ASP A 102 35.51 -31.64 55.43
CA ASP A 102 34.85 -31.73 56.75
C ASP A 102 33.30 -31.86 56.65
N VAL A 103 32.73 -31.79 55.45
CA VAL A 103 31.29 -31.96 55.23
C VAL A 103 31.00 -33.42 54.93
N GLU A 104 30.54 -34.18 55.92
CA GLU A 104 29.95 -35.51 55.68
C GLU A 104 28.73 -35.39 54.75
N LYS A 105 28.70 -36.20 53.69
CA LYS A 105 27.62 -36.23 52.70
C LYS A 105 27.06 -37.65 52.55
N PRO A 106 26.44 -38.23 53.60
CA PRO A 106 25.95 -39.61 53.56
C PRO A 106 24.88 -39.89 52.48
N TRP A 107 24.29 -38.84 51.90
CA TRP A 107 23.42 -38.92 50.72
C TRP A 107 24.17 -39.21 49.40
N LEU A 108 25.51 -39.22 49.40
CA LEU A 108 26.34 -39.64 48.25
C LEU A 108 26.84 -41.09 48.36
N ASP A 109 26.78 -41.71 49.54
CA ASP A 109 27.29 -43.07 49.77
C ASP A 109 26.44 -44.15 49.07
N LYS A 110 25.20 -43.83 48.72
CA LYS A 110 24.25 -44.76 48.11
C LYS A 110 23.41 -44.07 47.03
N ALA A 111 23.91 -44.10 45.80
CA ALA A 111 23.23 -43.51 44.63
C ALA A 111 21.82 -44.10 44.43
N ASP A 112 20.81 -43.24 44.27
CA ASP A 112 19.46 -43.68 43.92
C ASP A 112 19.43 -44.06 42.43
N PRO A 113 19.06 -45.31 42.05
CA PRO A 113 18.92 -45.68 40.64
C PRO A 113 17.92 -44.81 39.87
N LYS A 114 17.00 -44.11 40.56
CA LYS A 114 16.06 -43.14 39.96
C LYS A 114 16.71 -41.82 39.57
N GLU A 115 17.83 -41.43 40.19
CA GLU A 115 18.54 -40.17 39.91
C GLU A 115 18.98 -40.06 38.45
N LYS A 116 19.31 -41.20 37.82
CA LYS A 116 19.60 -41.29 36.38
C LYS A 116 18.47 -40.74 35.51
N TRP A 117 17.20 -40.94 35.90
CA TRP A 117 16.06 -40.45 35.12
C TRP A 117 15.92 -38.92 35.19
N VAL A 118 16.40 -38.28 36.27
CA VAL A 118 16.46 -36.81 36.39
C VAL A 118 17.40 -36.21 35.34
N THR A 119 18.42 -36.95 34.89
CA THR A 119 19.31 -36.55 33.78
C THR A 119 18.80 -37.04 32.42
N ILE A 120 18.30 -38.28 32.33
CA ILE A 120 17.85 -38.88 31.06
C ILE A 120 16.60 -38.17 30.52
N ILE A 121 15.61 -37.84 31.35
CA ILE A 121 14.34 -37.25 30.89
C ILE A 121 14.58 -35.88 30.22
N PRO A 122 15.34 -34.92 30.80
CA PRO A 122 15.69 -33.68 30.11
C PRO A 122 16.49 -33.88 28.83
N ILE A 123 17.45 -34.82 28.79
CA ILE A 123 18.24 -35.10 27.58
C ILE A 123 17.34 -35.66 26.47
N VAL A 124 16.46 -36.61 26.79
CA VAL A 124 15.45 -37.13 25.85
C VAL A 124 14.52 -36.02 25.37
N GLY A 125 14.06 -35.14 26.27
CA GLY A 125 13.28 -33.96 25.90
C GLY A 125 13.99 -33.01 24.94
N ILE A 126 15.29 -32.74 25.16
CA ILE A 126 16.12 -31.94 24.25
C ILE A 126 16.27 -32.63 22.90
N LEU A 127 16.55 -33.93 22.86
CA LEU A 127 16.71 -34.69 21.62
C LEU A 127 15.41 -34.76 20.81
N ILE A 128 14.26 -34.95 21.48
CA ILE A 128 12.94 -34.88 20.86
C ILE A 128 12.67 -33.47 20.33
N GLY A 129 12.97 -32.43 21.12
CA GLY A 129 12.82 -31.03 20.71
C GLY A 129 13.63 -30.71 19.45
N LEU A 130 14.91 -31.07 19.42
CA LEU A 130 15.78 -30.92 18.26
C LEU A 130 15.29 -31.73 17.05
N GLY A 131 14.77 -32.94 17.27
CA GLY A 131 14.15 -33.76 16.22
C GLY A 131 12.91 -33.11 15.61
N ILE A 132 12.02 -32.55 16.44
CA ILE A 132 10.83 -31.81 15.99
C ILE A 132 11.24 -30.53 15.26
N SER A 133 12.17 -29.75 15.81
CA SER A 133 12.68 -28.54 15.14
C SER A 133 13.33 -28.87 13.79
N GLY A 134 14.13 -29.94 13.71
CA GLY A 134 14.72 -30.41 12.46
C GLY A 134 13.67 -30.85 11.43
N PHE A 135 12.61 -31.54 11.87
CA PHE A 135 11.49 -31.90 11.02
C PHE A 135 10.74 -30.67 10.50
N LEU A 136 10.40 -29.70 11.36
CA LEU A 136 9.72 -28.47 10.98
C LEU A 136 10.55 -27.61 10.01
N VAL A 137 11.87 -27.52 10.22
CA VAL A 137 12.78 -26.84 9.29
C VAL A 137 12.84 -27.57 7.95
N TRP A 138 12.90 -28.91 7.94
CA TRP A 138 12.86 -29.69 6.70
C TRP A 138 11.52 -29.56 5.95
N ASP A 139 10.40 -29.55 6.68
CA ASP A 139 9.05 -29.37 6.14
C ASP A 139 8.85 -27.96 5.54
N GLY A 140 9.37 -26.93 6.23
CA GLY A 140 9.45 -25.58 5.71
C GLY A 140 10.32 -25.48 4.45
N ILE A 141 11.51 -26.10 4.43
CA ILE A 141 12.40 -26.05 3.27
C ILE A 141 11.83 -26.81 2.06
N ARG A 142 11.20 -27.98 2.26
CA ARG A 142 10.65 -28.79 1.16
C ARG A 142 9.39 -28.20 0.54
N SER A 143 8.65 -27.36 1.28
CA SER A 143 7.45 -26.67 0.79
C SER A 143 7.76 -25.39 -0.01
N VAL A 144 9.00 -24.89 0.03
CA VAL A 144 9.45 -23.79 -0.85
C VAL A 144 9.46 -24.26 -2.31
N VAL A 145 8.53 -23.72 -3.10
CA VAL A 145 8.47 -23.96 -4.55
C VAL A 145 9.73 -23.39 -5.22
N LYS A 146 10.45 -24.22 -5.96
CA LYS A 146 11.60 -23.82 -6.78
C LYS A 146 11.16 -23.69 -8.23
N ASN A 147 10.79 -22.48 -8.63
CA ASN A 147 10.51 -22.16 -10.03
C ASN A 147 11.83 -21.87 -10.77
N ASN A 148 11.97 -22.40 -11.99
CA ASN A 148 12.93 -21.87 -12.96
C ASN A 148 12.30 -20.64 -13.62
N TYR A 149 13.15 -19.65 -13.88
CA TYR A 149 12.75 -18.36 -14.41
C TYR A 149 13.53 -18.08 -15.70
N CYS A 150 12.81 -17.69 -16.74
CA CYS A 150 13.36 -17.25 -18.01
C CYS A 150 13.22 -15.72 -18.11
N GLU A 151 14.24 -15.08 -18.66
CA GLU A 151 14.30 -13.64 -18.83
C GLU A 151 13.25 -13.14 -19.83
N VAL A 152 12.60 -12.02 -19.52
CA VAL A 152 11.64 -11.33 -20.39
C VAL A 152 12.06 -9.89 -20.64
N LEU A 153 12.58 -9.22 -19.60
CA LEU A 153 13.19 -7.90 -19.72
C LEU A 153 14.23 -7.73 -18.62
N ILE A 154 15.45 -7.34 -18.99
CA ILE A 154 16.43 -6.73 -18.09
C ILE A 154 16.77 -5.38 -18.70
N GLU A 155 16.39 -4.31 -18.01
CA GLU A 155 16.63 -2.94 -18.41
C GLU A 155 17.41 -2.25 -17.29
N ASP A 156 18.61 -1.77 -17.60
CA ASP A 156 19.49 -1.03 -16.69
C ASP A 156 19.77 0.40 -17.16
N PHE A 157 19.09 0.83 -18.23
CA PHE A 157 19.16 2.17 -18.82
C PHE A 157 20.58 2.64 -19.20
N SER A 158 21.55 1.72 -19.28
CA SER A 158 22.96 2.01 -19.63
C SER A 158 23.14 2.48 -21.08
N SER A 159 22.17 2.20 -21.95
CA SER A 159 22.07 2.68 -23.34
C SER A 159 21.90 4.20 -23.48
N GLY A 160 21.51 4.88 -22.39
CA GLY A 160 21.20 6.31 -22.39
C GLY A 160 19.86 6.67 -23.04
N ASN A 161 19.06 5.70 -23.49
CA ASN A 161 17.78 5.93 -24.18
C ASN A 161 16.75 4.84 -23.80
N LEU A 162 15.46 5.16 -23.86
CA LEU A 162 14.39 4.15 -23.74
C LEU A 162 14.21 3.40 -25.05
N ASP A 163 14.22 2.06 -25.02
CA ASP A 163 13.84 1.26 -26.19
C ASP A 163 12.33 1.37 -26.46
N SER A 164 11.97 2.03 -27.56
CA SER A 164 10.58 2.20 -28.01
C SER A 164 9.87 0.90 -28.43
N ASN A 165 10.60 -0.20 -28.61
CA ASN A 165 10.01 -1.52 -28.83
C ASN A 165 9.47 -2.11 -27.52
N VAL A 166 10.07 -1.75 -26.38
CA VAL A 166 9.66 -2.17 -25.04
C VAL A 166 8.69 -1.17 -24.43
N TRP A 167 9.10 0.11 -24.37
CA TRP A 167 8.43 1.16 -23.60
C TRP A 167 7.56 2.05 -24.48
N THR A 168 6.31 2.24 -24.06
CA THR A 168 5.40 3.27 -24.59
C THR A 168 5.21 4.36 -23.55
N LYS A 169 5.52 5.62 -23.89
CA LYS A 169 5.09 6.81 -23.12
C LYS A 169 3.62 7.09 -23.43
N GLU A 170 2.77 7.26 -22.42
CA GLU A 170 1.36 7.61 -22.57
C GLU A 170 1.15 9.14 -22.59
N VAL A 171 0.19 9.62 -23.39
CA VAL A 171 -0.15 11.05 -23.51
C VAL A 171 -1.66 11.24 -23.29
N ASN A 172 -2.03 11.93 -22.22
CA ASN A 172 -3.40 11.99 -21.71
C ASN A 172 -3.59 13.21 -20.76
N VAL A 173 -4.75 13.87 -20.79
CA VAL A 173 -5.16 15.00 -19.92
C VAL A 173 -6.35 14.70 -18.99
N GLY A 174 -7.01 13.55 -19.17
CA GLY A 174 -8.24 13.15 -18.48
C GLY A 174 -8.07 12.64 -17.05
N GLY A 175 -6.83 12.47 -16.56
CA GLY A 175 -6.55 12.08 -15.18
C GLY A 175 -6.84 10.61 -14.85
N PHE A 176 -6.73 9.72 -15.84
CA PHE A 176 -6.65 8.26 -15.72
C PHE A 176 -7.76 7.57 -14.87
N GLY A 177 -8.97 8.15 -14.83
CA GLY A 177 -10.12 7.62 -14.07
C GLY A 177 -10.10 7.91 -12.57
N ASN A 178 -8.96 8.35 -12.04
CA ASN A 178 -8.70 8.76 -10.66
C ASN A 178 -8.92 10.27 -10.40
N GLY A 179 -9.14 11.03 -11.48
CA GLY A 179 -9.28 12.50 -11.44
C GLY A 179 -7.95 13.22 -11.18
N GLU A 180 -6.84 12.63 -11.63
CA GLU A 180 -5.48 13.12 -11.44
C GLU A 180 -5.24 14.50 -12.12
N PHE A 181 -4.24 15.24 -11.62
CA PHE A 181 -4.00 16.66 -11.91
C PHE A 181 -2.80 16.93 -12.83
N GLN A 182 -2.07 15.90 -13.23
CA GLN A 182 -1.08 15.99 -14.30
C GLN A 182 -1.71 15.71 -15.67
N TRP A 183 -1.16 16.31 -16.73
CA TRP A 183 -1.13 15.63 -18.03
C TRP A 183 0.04 14.63 -18.05
N ALA A 184 -0.03 13.62 -18.91
CA ALA A 184 1.12 12.77 -19.23
C ALA A 184 1.74 13.23 -20.56
N THR A 185 3.06 13.35 -20.64
CA THR A 185 3.79 13.68 -21.88
C THR A 185 4.56 12.49 -22.46
N ALA A 186 4.85 12.62 -23.76
CA ALA A 186 5.87 11.81 -24.44
C ALA A 186 7.22 12.54 -24.58
N ASP A 187 7.33 13.81 -24.15
CA ASP A 187 8.56 14.58 -24.23
C ASP A 187 9.62 14.13 -23.20
N ASP A 188 10.83 14.63 -23.40
CA ASP A 188 11.98 14.38 -22.51
C ASP A 188 12.07 15.41 -21.37
N GLU A 189 11.03 16.22 -21.14
CA GLU A 189 10.93 17.07 -19.95
C GLU A 189 10.49 16.23 -18.74
N ASN A 190 9.48 15.37 -18.94
CA ASN A 190 8.89 14.58 -17.86
C ASN A 190 9.32 13.09 -17.86
N SER A 191 9.87 12.55 -18.95
CA SER A 191 10.51 11.22 -18.93
C SER A 191 11.73 11.11 -19.83
N TYR A 192 12.89 10.84 -19.23
CA TYR A 192 14.17 10.76 -19.94
C TYR A 192 15.12 9.80 -19.24
N VAL A 193 16.16 9.34 -19.94
CA VAL A 193 17.25 8.56 -19.33
C VAL A 193 18.43 9.49 -19.06
N LYS A 194 18.99 9.40 -17.86
CA LYS A 194 20.14 10.21 -17.42
C LYS A 194 21.00 9.41 -16.43
N ASP A 195 22.31 9.46 -16.62
CA ASP A 195 23.32 8.84 -15.74
C ASP A 195 23.03 7.35 -15.44
N GLY A 196 22.54 6.60 -16.43
CA GLY A 196 22.17 5.17 -16.27
C GLY A 196 20.87 4.93 -15.50
N ASN A 197 19.94 5.89 -15.47
CA ASN A 197 18.65 5.78 -14.80
C ASN A 197 17.53 6.36 -15.68
N LEU A 198 16.36 5.73 -15.70
CA LEU A 198 15.12 6.38 -16.11
C LEU A 198 14.69 7.37 -15.03
N VAL A 199 14.40 8.60 -15.42
CA VAL A 199 13.86 9.65 -14.56
C VAL A 199 12.44 9.97 -15.02
N ILE A 200 11.47 9.84 -14.13
CA ILE A 200 10.10 10.38 -14.30
C ILE A 200 10.01 11.64 -13.43
N HIS A 201 10.02 12.80 -14.07
CA HIS A 201 10.12 14.10 -13.42
C HIS A 201 8.81 14.88 -13.55
N THR A 202 8.27 15.35 -12.43
CA THR A 202 7.01 16.12 -12.40
C THR A 202 7.31 17.62 -12.48
N THR A 203 6.69 18.33 -13.42
CA THR A 203 6.86 19.78 -13.61
C THR A 203 5.51 20.52 -13.56
N LEU A 204 5.54 21.85 -13.53
CA LEU A 204 4.32 22.66 -13.67
C LEU A 204 3.91 22.80 -15.13
N THR A 205 2.60 22.91 -15.37
CA THR A 205 2.08 23.43 -16.64
C THR A 205 2.35 24.93 -16.72
N ASP A 206 2.64 25.45 -17.92
CA ASP A 206 2.86 26.88 -18.14
C ASP A 206 1.64 27.69 -17.67
N SER A 207 1.88 28.73 -16.86
CA SER A 207 0.80 29.50 -16.24
C SER A 207 -0.09 30.18 -17.28
N SER A 208 0.41 30.49 -18.47
CA SER A 208 -0.38 31.07 -19.56
C SER A 208 -1.48 30.14 -20.08
N LEU A 209 -1.34 28.81 -19.93
CA LEU A 209 -2.37 27.82 -20.27
C LEU A 209 -3.44 27.69 -19.16
N ILE A 210 -3.12 28.12 -17.94
CA ILE A 210 -3.96 28.02 -16.73
C ILE A 210 -4.70 29.33 -16.44
N GLU A 211 -4.07 30.47 -16.75
CA GLU A 211 -4.51 31.83 -16.40
C GLU A 211 -5.24 32.54 -17.56
N LYS A 212 -5.40 31.88 -18.71
CA LYS A 212 -6.08 32.41 -19.91
C LYS A 212 -6.94 31.34 -20.57
N ASP A 213 -8.03 31.77 -21.22
CA ASP A 213 -8.91 30.90 -22.00
C ASP A 213 -8.10 30.15 -23.09
N THR A 214 -7.96 28.84 -22.92
CA THR A 214 -7.01 27.99 -23.66
C THR A 214 -7.60 26.59 -23.83
N VAL A 215 -7.28 25.92 -24.94
CA VAL A 215 -7.61 24.51 -25.17
C VAL A 215 -6.33 23.75 -25.49
N ILE A 216 -6.15 22.61 -24.83
CA ILE A 216 -5.19 21.56 -25.18
C ILE A 216 -5.97 20.50 -25.96
N ASP A 217 -5.53 20.21 -27.18
CA ASP A 217 -6.20 19.29 -28.11
C ASP A 217 -5.20 18.29 -28.68
N LEU A 218 -4.97 17.21 -27.91
CA LEU A 218 -4.04 16.15 -28.27
C LEU A 218 -4.52 15.29 -29.46
N LEU A 219 -5.79 15.42 -29.87
CA LEU A 219 -6.31 14.78 -31.08
C LEU A 219 -5.84 15.54 -32.33
N LYS A 220 -5.93 16.87 -32.29
CA LYS A 220 -5.42 17.74 -33.35
C LYS A 220 -3.90 17.67 -33.48
N ASP A 221 -3.19 17.54 -32.36
CA ASP A 221 -1.74 17.34 -32.36
C ASP A 221 -1.33 15.92 -32.78
N GLY A 222 -2.26 14.96 -32.79
CA GLY A 222 -2.02 13.56 -33.15
C GLY A 222 -1.20 12.78 -32.11
N THR A 223 -1.10 13.29 -30.88
CA THR A 223 -0.24 12.76 -29.82
C THR A 223 -0.96 11.91 -28.78
N CYS A 224 -2.29 12.05 -28.65
CA CYS A 224 -3.06 11.34 -27.62
C CYS A 224 -2.94 9.82 -27.75
N THR A 225 -2.75 9.12 -26.62
CA THR A 225 -2.66 7.64 -26.58
C THR A 225 -3.90 6.97 -26.00
N SER A 226 -5.02 7.69 -25.87
CA SER A 226 -6.31 7.18 -25.40
C SER A 226 -7.37 7.29 -26.49
N ASP A 227 -8.26 6.30 -26.58
CA ASP A 227 -9.39 6.31 -27.52
C ASP A 227 -10.56 7.20 -27.02
N LYS A 228 -10.47 7.75 -25.81
CA LYS A 228 -11.52 8.57 -25.18
C LYS A 228 -11.29 10.05 -25.44
N PHE A 229 -12.28 10.74 -26.00
CA PHE A 229 -12.21 12.20 -26.22
C PHE A 229 -11.88 13.00 -24.94
N SER A 230 -12.45 12.62 -23.80
CA SER A 230 -12.21 13.21 -22.47
C SER A 230 -10.75 13.17 -22.01
N ASP A 231 -9.99 12.23 -22.56
CA ASP A 231 -8.61 11.96 -22.20
C ASP A 231 -7.63 12.74 -23.09
N CYS A 232 -8.12 13.30 -24.21
CA CYS A 232 -7.30 13.96 -25.22
C CYS A 232 -7.53 15.47 -25.29
N VAL A 233 -8.64 15.98 -24.76
CA VAL A 233 -8.99 17.41 -24.83
C VAL A 233 -9.29 17.96 -23.45
N ALA A 234 -8.61 19.06 -23.09
CA ALA A 234 -8.84 19.80 -21.84
C ALA A 234 -8.88 21.31 -22.12
N ALA A 235 -9.67 22.06 -21.37
CA ALA A 235 -9.84 23.49 -21.58
C ALA A 235 -9.85 24.31 -20.28
N THR A 236 -9.15 25.44 -20.34
CA THR A 236 -9.21 26.52 -19.35
C THR A 236 -10.27 27.52 -19.77
N ASN A 237 -11.18 27.86 -18.86
CA ASN A 237 -12.24 28.84 -19.07
C ASN A 237 -12.32 29.79 -17.87
N THR A 238 -11.59 30.91 -17.97
CA THR A 238 -11.51 31.99 -16.99
C THR A 238 -12.75 32.89 -16.97
N THR A 239 -13.47 32.97 -18.09
CA THR A 239 -14.67 33.80 -18.26
C THR A 239 -15.88 33.24 -17.48
N SER A 240 -15.94 31.93 -17.25
CA SER A 240 -17.02 31.29 -16.49
C SER A 240 -16.71 31.29 -14.99
N GLY A 241 -17.70 31.69 -14.17
CA GLY A 241 -17.56 31.76 -12.70
C GLY A 241 -17.29 30.43 -12.00
N ASN A 242 -17.42 29.31 -12.72
CA ASN A 242 -16.98 27.98 -12.31
C ASN A 242 -15.86 27.53 -13.28
N SER A 243 -14.66 28.07 -13.08
CA SER A 243 -13.59 27.99 -14.08
C SER A 243 -12.92 26.62 -14.09
N THR A 244 -13.18 25.83 -15.12
CA THR A 244 -12.33 24.68 -15.44
C THR A 244 -10.94 25.17 -15.82
N ILE A 245 -9.91 24.41 -15.47
CA ILE A 245 -8.53 24.62 -15.95
C ILE A 245 -8.01 23.32 -16.59
N VAL A 246 -7.09 23.46 -17.53
CA VAL A 246 -6.25 22.32 -17.98
C VAL A 246 -5.43 21.75 -16.82
N PRO A 247 -4.89 20.52 -16.93
CA PRO A 247 -4.07 19.94 -15.86
C PRO A 247 -2.95 20.89 -15.39
N PRO A 248 -2.89 21.28 -14.10
CA PRO A 248 -1.92 22.25 -13.57
C PRO A 248 -0.47 21.76 -13.54
N THR A 249 -0.24 20.46 -13.78
CA THR A 249 1.08 19.84 -13.73
C THR A 249 1.30 18.92 -14.93
N LYS A 250 2.56 18.54 -15.13
CA LYS A 250 3.01 17.63 -16.17
C LYS A 250 3.84 16.53 -15.53
N SER A 251 3.69 15.30 -16.01
CA SER A 251 4.48 14.15 -15.58
C SER A 251 4.52 13.12 -16.71
N ALA A 252 5.03 11.92 -16.43
CA ALA A 252 5.00 10.82 -17.38
C ALA A 252 4.41 9.54 -16.78
N ARG A 253 3.86 8.74 -17.68
CA ARG A 253 3.39 7.37 -17.45
C ARG A 253 3.92 6.52 -18.58
N LEU A 254 4.69 5.49 -18.24
CA LEU A 254 5.31 4.58 -19.19
C LEU A 254 4.80 3.17 -18.95
N ASN A 255 4.56 2.42 -20.02
CA ASN A 255 4.15 1.02 -19.93
C ASN A 255 4.91 0.12 -20.89
N THR A 256 4.97 -1.18 -20.57
CA THR A 256 5.65 -2.19 -21.38
C THR A 256 4.73 -2.98 -22.31
N LYS A 257 3.46 -2.57 -22.49
CA LYS A 257 2.39 -3.38 -23.10
C LYS A 257 2.75 -3.96 -24.47
N LYS A 258 3.53 -3.22 -25.28
CA LYS A 258 3.91 -3.62 -26.65
C LYS A 258 5.06 -4.63 -26.71
N GLY A 259 5.98 -4.62 -25.75
CA GLY A 259 7.24 -5.38 -25.87
C GLY A 259 7.56 -6.36 -24.74
N ALA A 260 7.16 -6.08 -23.49
CA ALA A 260 7.46 -6.96 -22.35
C ALA A 260 6.20 -7.22 -21.50
N THR A 261 5.76 -8.47 -21.48
CA THR A 261 4.57 -8.93 -20.76
C THR A 261 4.87 -10.28 -20.11
N ILE A 262 4.34 -10.55 -18.91
CA ILE A 262 4.52 -11.85 -18.23
C ILE A 262 3.18 -12.46 -17.80
N LYS A 263 3.11 -13.79 -17.77
CA LYS A 263 2.12 -14.55 -16.99
C LYS A 263 2.87 -15.48 -16.03
N TYR A 264 2.71 -15.26 -14.73
CA TYR A 264 3.47 -15.91 -13.65
C TYR A 264 4.98 -15.67 -13.72
N GLY A 265 5.58 -15.17 -12.66
CA GLY A 265 6.95 -14.70 -12.75
C GLY A 265 7.47 -14.00 -11.52
N ARG A 266 8.49 -13.17 -11.75
CA ARG A 266 8.99 -12.17 -10.83
C ARG A 266 9.15 -10.85 -11.58
N VAL A 267 8.80 -9.76 -10.91
CA VAL A 267 9.16 -8.39 -11.34
C VAL A 267 9.93 -7.74 -10.21
N GLU A 268 11.04 -7.10 -10.51
CA GLU A 268 11.81 -6.26 -9.59
C GLU A 268 12.08 -4.91 -10.26
N VAL A 269 11.74 -3.82 -9.57
CA VAL A 269 12.02 -2.45 -10.02
C VAL A 269 12.82 -1.75 -8.93
N VAL A 270 14.04 -1.32 -9.27
CA VAL A 270 14.95 -0.65 -8.34
C VAL A 270 14.78 0.86 -8.51
N ALA A 271 14.03 1.48 -7.59
CA ALA A 271 13.64 2.89 -7.69
C ALA A 271 13.85 3.68 -6.39
N LYS A 272 14.12 4.98 -6.54
CA LYS A 272 14.12 6.01 -5.49
C LYS A 272 12.86 6.84 -5.69
N LEU A 273 11.99 6.90 -4.68
CA LEU A 273 10.68 7.57 -4.81
C LEU A 273 10.78 9.10 -4.64
N PRO A 274 9.87 9.88 -5.25
CA PRO A 274 9.82 11.33 -5.13
C PRO A 274 9.46 11.82 -3.73
N LYS A 275 9.80 13.09 -3.46
CA LYS A 275 9.47 13.84 -2.25
C LYS A 275 8.84 15.19 -2.63
N GLY A 276 7.61 15.37 -2.20
CA GLY A 276 6.77 16.52 -2.51
C GLY A 276 5.31 16.20 -2.23
N ASP A 277 4.60 17.12 -1.59
CA ASP A 277 3.19 16.95 -1.29
C ASP A 277 2.38 16.71 -2.56
N TRP A 278 1.39 15.81 -2.44
CA TRP A 278 0.45 15.46 -3.51
C TRP A 278 1.04 14.66 -4.69
N LEU A 279 2.33 14.30 -4.65
CA LEU A 279 2.90 13.35 -5.61
C LEU A 279 2.46 11.92 -5.26
N TRP A 280 2.19 11.11 -6.27
CA TRP A 280 1.72 9.72 -6.16
C TRP A 280 2.52 8.83 -7.11
N PRO A 281 3.73 8.39 -6.72
CA PRO A 281 4.49 7.39 -7.48
C PRO A 281 3.82 6.01 -7.42
N ALA A 282 3.83 5.32 -8.56
CA ALA A 282 3.30 3.95 -8.68
C ALA A 282 4.18 3.06 -9.58
N ILE A 283 4.29 1.79 -9.18
CA ILE A 283 4.88 0.67 -9.92
C ILE A 283 3.85 -0.46 -9.85
N TRP A 284 3.23 -0.76 -10.98
CA TRP A 284 2.01 -1.57 -11.01
C TRP A 284 1.86 -2.27 -12.36
N MET A 285 0.88 -3.18 -12.47
CA MET A 285 0.67 -3.96 -13.68
C MET A 285 -0.80 -4.09 -14.03
N MET A 286 -1.07 -4.03 -15.34
CA MET A 286 -2.40 -4.21 -15.93
C MET A 286 -2.42 -5.43 -16.86
N PRO A 287 -3.58 -6.09 -17.05
CA PRO A 287 -3.72 -7.18 -18.00
C PRO A 287 -3.57 -6.66 -19.43
N VAL A 288 -2.95 -7.45 -20.30
CA VAL A 288 -2.75 -7.08 -21.72
C VAL A 288 -4.09 -6.96 -22.44
N GLU A 289 -5.04 -7.84 -22.13
CA GLU A 289 -6.39 -7.87 -22.68
C GLU A 289 -7.42 -7.89 -21.55
N ASP A 290 -8.57 -7.24 -21.75
CA ASP A 290 -9.70 -7.25 -20.81
C ASP A 290 -10.51 -8.57 -20.90
N THR A 291 -9.82 -9.71 -20.74
CA THR A 291 -10.34 -11.08 -20.97
C THR A 291 -11.64 -11.41 -20.23
N TYR A 292 -11.84 -10.83 -19.04
CA TYR A 292 -13.00 -11.08 -18.18
C TYR A 292 -13.98 -9.90 -18.12
N GLY A 293 -13.78 -8.89 -18.98
CA GLY A 293 -14.51 -7.64 -18.98
C GLY A 293 -13.68 -6.46 -18.46
N PRO A 294 -14.27 -5.26 -18.44
CA PRO A 294 -13.58 -4.04 -18.06
C PRO A 294 -13.10 -4.09 -16.61
N TRP A 295 -12.14 -3.21 -16.28
CA TRP A 295 -11.65 -3.04 -14.92
C TRP A 295 -12.78 -2.94 -13.87
N PRO A 296 -12.69 -3.65 -12.71
CA PRO A 296 -11.58 -4.48 -12.24
C PRO A 296 -11.71 -5.97 -12.61
N ALA A 297 -12.63 -6.37 -13.50
CA ALA A 297 -12.94 -7.78 -13.76
C ALA A 297 -11.76 -8.58 -14.34
N SER A 298 -10.86 -7.92 -15.08
CA SER A 298 -9.63 -8.52 -15.62
C SER A 298 -8.39 -8.33 -14.72
N GLY A 299 -8.54 -7.71 -13.54
CA GLY A 299 -7.51 -7.58 -12.52
C GLY A 299 -6.57 -6.37 -12.66
N GLU A 300 -5.85 -6.04 -11.59
CA GLU A 300 -4.72 -5.09 -11.52
C GLU A 300 -3.78 -5.53 -10.38
N ILE A 301 -2.47 -5.32 -10.54
CA ILE A 301 -1.45 -5.70 -9.55
C ILE A 301 -0.59 -4.48 -9.19
N ASP A 302 -0.84 -3.88 -8.04
CA ASP A 302 -0.06 -2.76 -7.52
C ASP A 302 1.10 -3.28 -6.68
N ILE A 303 2.29 -3.27 -7.28
CA ILE A 303 3.52 -3.72 -6.62
C ILE A 303 3.92 -2.71 -5.55
N MET A 304 3.86 -1.41 -5.88
CA MET A 304 4.16 -0.30 -5.00
C MET A 304 3.33 0.92 -5.40
N GLU A 305 2.57 1.45 -4.46
CA GLU A 305 2.08 2.83 -4.46
C GLU A 305 2.60 3.58 -3.24
N SER A 306 2.85 4.88 -3.34
CA SER A 306 3.22 5.72 -2.19
C SER A 306 2.69 7.15 -2.34
N ARG A 307 2.83 7.96 -1.29
CA ARG A 307 2.57 9.40 -1.30
C ARG A 307 3.90 10.13 -1.14
N GLY A 308 4.19 11.11 -1.99
CA GLY A 308 5.40 11.93 -1.87
C GLY A 308 5.39 12.90 -0.69
N ASN A 309 4.22 13.10 -0.05
CA ASN A 309 4.04 13.89 1.16
C ASN A 309 5.04 13.46 2.27
N ASN A 310 5.31 14.38 3.20
CA ASN A 310 6.17 14.08 4.35
C ASN A 310 5.64 12.88 5.17
N TRP A 311 6.53 12.14 5.83
CA TRP A 311 6.19 11.01 6.71
C TRP A 311 5.18 11.34 7.83
N THR A 312 5.00 12.62 8.16
CA THR A 312 3.96 13.12 9.08
C THR A 312 2.54 13.16 8.48
N TYR A 313 2.35 12.81 7.21
CA TYR A 313 1.02 12.69 6.59
C TYR A 313 0.22 11.59 7.31
N ALA A 314 -1.03 11.91 7.70
CA ALA A 314 -1.79 11.08 8.65
C ALA A 314 -1.95 9.61 8.22
N GLN A 315 -2.09 9.35 6.92
CA GLN A 315 -2.24 8.01 6.36
C GLN A 315 -0.91 7.31 5.97
N GLY A 316 0.23 7.92 6.30
CA GLY A 316 1.56 7.54 5.82
C GLY A 316 1.94 8.29 4.55
N GLY A 317 3.10 8.96 4.58
CA GLY A 317 3.69 9.67 3.45
C GLY A 317 4.77 8.84 2.75
N ASN A 318 5.87 9.50 2.38
CA ASN A 318 7.01 8.92 1.66
C ASN A 318 7.79 7.83 2.44
N ASN A 319 7.44 7.59 3.70
CA ASN A 319 7.89 6.48 4.53
C ASN A 319 7.01 5.22 4.43
N VAL A 320 5.90 5.23 3.69
CA VAL A 320 4.97 4.11 3.56
C VAL A 320 4.76 3.77 2.10
N MET A 321 4.85 2.48 1.78
CA MET A 321 4.34 1.94 0.52
C MET A 321 3.08 1.12 0.79
N SER A 322 2.20 1.07 -0.20
CA SER A 322 1.07 0.17 -0.31
C SER A 322 1.31 -0.83 -1.44
N SER A 323 0.73 -2.02 -1.33
CA SER A 323 0.54 -2.94 -2.45
C SER A 323 -0.91 -3.41 -2.42
N ALA A 324 -1.52 -3.59 -3.59
CA ALA A 324 -2.90 -4.01 -3.74
C ALA A 324 -3.07 -4.97 -4.93
N LEU A 325 -4.19 -5.69 -4.93
CA LEU A 325 -4.72 -6.38 -6.10
C LEU A 325 -6.14 -5.89 -6.29
N HIS A 326 -6.47 -5.25 -7.41
CA HIS A 326 -7.87 -4.89 -7.72
C HIS A 326 -8.52 -6.03 -8.51
N TRP A 327 -9.74 -6.38 -8.13
CA TRP A 327 -10.52 -7.48 -8.74
C TRP A 327 -11.96 -7.40 -8.26
N GLY A 328 -12.92 -7.62 -9.15
CA GLY A 328 -14.34 -7.60 -8.84
C GLY A 328 -15.20 -7.69 -10.10
N PRO A 329 -16.51 -7.99 -10.01
CA PRO A 329 -17.38 -8.03 -11.17
C PRO A 329 -17.51 -6.68 -11.89
N ASP A 330 -17.40 -5.58 -11.14
CA ASP A 330 -17.45 -4.21 -11.66
C ASP A 330 -16.78 -3.22 -10.69
N GLN A 331 -16.66 -1.96 -11.12
CA GLN A 331 -16.06 -0.84 -10.39
C GLN A 331 -16.71 -0.55 -9.02
N ALA A 332 -18.00 -0.87 -8.82
CA ALA A 332 -18.66 -0.65 -7.54
C ALA A 332 -18.39 -1.78 -6.53
N ASN A 333 -17.92 -2.94 -7.02
CA ASN A 333 -17.63 -4.14 -6.25
C ASN A 333 -16.15 -4.52 -6.34
N ASP A 334 -15.26 -3.55 -6.44
CA ASP A 334 -13.82 -3.79 -6.39
C ASP A 334 -13.40 -4.27 -4.98
N ALA A 335 -12.85 -5.48 -4.91
CA ALA A 335 -12.50 -6.16 -3.67
C ALA A 335 -11.04 -5.95 -3.24
N TRP A 336 -10.33 -4.96 -3.79
CA TRP A 336 -8.96 -4.59 -3.40
C TRP A 336 -8.75 -4.48 -1.88
N TRP A 337 -9.78 -4.06 -1.14
CA TRP A 337 -9.78 -3.92 0.32
C TRP A 337 -9.58 -5.26 1.06
N ARG A 338 -9.76 -6.40 0.38
CA ARG A 338 -9.47 -7.76 0.89
C ARG A 338 -8.04 -8.24 0.58
N THR A 339 -7.34 -7.55 -0.31
CA THR A 339 -6.04 -7.95 -0.90
C THR A 339 -5.13 -6.74 -1.05
N ASN A 340 -4.97 -5.97 0.02
CA ASN A 340 -4.00 -4.89 0.12
C ASN A 340 -3.22 -5.01 1.42
N ASN A 341 -2.03 -4.44 1.45
CA ASN A 341 -1.30 -4.22 2.70
C ASN A 341 -0.32 -3.04 2.54
N LYS A 342 0.08 -2.47 3.67
CA LYS A 342 1.07 -1.40 3.75
C LYS A 342 2.36 -1.87 4.41
N ARG A 343 3.48 -1.24 4.04
CA ARG A 343 4.75 -1.42 4.74
C ARG A 343 5.49 -0.11 4.93
N GLN A 344 5.69 0.25 6.19
CA GLN A 344 6.50 1.39 6.59
C GLN A 344 8.00 1.07 6.48
N ALA A 345 8.78 2.02 5.98
CA ALA A 345 10.23 1.99 5.98
C ALA A 345 10.78 2.19 7.41
N LEU A 346 11.78 1.39 7.79
CA LEU A 346 12.37 1.44 9.13
C LEU A 346 13.41 2.56 9.21
N HIS A 347 13.12 3.60 10.00
CA HIS A 347 14.01 4.75 10.27
C HIS A 347 14.49 5.52 9.02
N THR A 348 13.75 5.45 7.91
CA THR A 348 14.07 6.11 6.62
C THR A 348 12.78 6.35 5.82
N THR A 349 12.88 7.03 4.68
CA THR A 349 11.83 7.14 3.66
C THR A 349 12.23 6.36 2.39
N TYR A 350 11.26 5.97 1.57
CA TYR A 350 11.51 5.31 0.28
C TYR A 350 12.08 6.25 -0.80
N GLY A 351 12.21 7.55 -0.48
CA GLY A 351 12.89 8.54 -1.30
C GLY A 351 14.29 8.94 -0.81
N ASP A 352 14.83 8.33 0.27
CA ASP A 352 16.21 8.60 0.73
C ASP A 352 17.27 7.83 -0.06
N GLY A 353 16.87 6.80 -0.80
CA GLY A 353 17.76 6.00 -1.64
C GLY A 353 16.97 5.01 -2.50
N PHE A 354 17.70 4.23 -3.30
CA PHE A 354 17.11 3.18 -4.11
C PHE A 354 16.59 2.03 -3.26
N ASN A 355 15.37 1.59 -3.57
CA ASN A 355 14.73 0.42 -2.99
C ASN A 355 14.31 -0.53 -4.11
N THR A 356 14.36 -1.84 -3.87
CA THR A 356 13.88 -2.85 -4.82
C THR A 356 12.43 -3.19 -4.52
N PHE A 357 11.49 -2.71 -5.34
CA PHE A 357 10.08 -3.07 -5.22
C PHE A 357 9.81 -4.31 -6.06
N GLY A 358 9.35 -5.37 -5.40
CA GLY A 358 9.32 -6.72 -5.97
C GLY A 358 7.94 -7.36 -5.93
N LEU A 359 7.67 -8.18 -6.95
CA LEU A 359 6.50 -9.04 -7.10
C LEU A 359 6.98 -10.45 -7.38
N GLU A 360 6.38 -11.45 -6.74
CA GLU A 360 6.47 -12.85 -7.15
C GLU A 360 5.07 -13.45 -7.29
N TRP A 361 4.83 -14.09 -8.43
CA TRP A 361 3.50 -14.50 -8.87
C TRP A 361 3.52 -15.89 -9.49
N SER A 362 2.52 -16.69 -9.13
CA SER A 362 2.28 -18.05 -9.61
C SER A 362 0.77 -18.34 -9.66
N GLN A 363 0.39 -19.51 -10.18
CA GLN A 363 -0.99 -20.04 -10.10
C GLN A 363 -1.51 -20.21 -8.67
N LYS A 364 -0.63 -20.24 -7.67
CA LYS A 364 -0.98 -20.54 -6.27
C LYS A 364 -0.95 -19.31 -5.35
N TYR A 365 -0.21 -18.27 -5.73
CA TYR A 365 -0.12 -17.05 -4.94
C TYR A 365 0.40 -15.86 -5.75
N ILE A 366 0.11 -14.66 -5.26
CA ILE A 366 0.86 -13.42 -5.50
C ILE A 366 1.41 -12.93 -4.16
N PHE A 367 2.67 -12.46 -4.15
CA PHE A 367 3.16 -11.63 -3.06
C PHE A 367 4.07 -10.51 -3.54
N THR A 368 4.02 -9.38 -2.84
CA THR A 368 4.91 -8.23 -3.08
C THR A 368 5.90 -8.10 -1.92
N TYR A 369 7.03 -7.43 -2.16
CA TYR A 369 8.10 -7.24 -1.18
C TYR A 369 8.93 -5.98 -1.47
N VAL A 370 9.71 -5.54 -0.48
CA VAL A 370 10.65 -4.42 -0.65
C VAL A 370 12.05 -4.77 -0.16
N ASN A 371 13.07 -4.54 -0.99
CA ASN A 371 14.50 -4.83 -0.80
C ASN A 371 14.88 -6.32 -0.64
N SER A 372 14.02 -7.17 -0.09
CA SER A 372 14.22 -8.61 0.03
C SER A 372 12.88 -9.32 0.10
N ARG A 373 12.78 -10.54 -0.47
CA ARG A 373 11.60 -11.41 -0.37
C ARG A 373 11.18 -11.72 1.07
N LEU A 374 12.08 -11.56 2.05
CA LEU A 374 11.79 -11.68 3.48
C LEU A 374 11.01 -10.48 4.06
N LEU A 375 11.08 -9.32 3.40
CA LEU A 375 10.37 -8.10 3.77
C LEU A 375 9.10 -7.97 2.92
N GLN A 376 8.28 -9.03 2.96
CA GLN A 376 7.00 -9.13 2.26
C GLN A 376 6.05 -7.99 2.66
N VAL A 377 5.31 -7.47 1.69
CA VAL A 377 4.29 -6.41 1.88
C VAL A 377 2.92 -7.07 1.85
N LEU A 378 2.44 -7.49 0.68
CA LEU A 378 1.19 -8.24 0.50
C LEU A 378 1.49 -9.72 0.22
N TYR A 379 0.61 -10.62 0.66
CA TYR A 379 0.54 -12.02 0.25
C TYR A 379 -0.92 -12.42 0.05
N THR A 380 -1.23 -12.99 -1.12
CA THR A 380 -2.55 -13.53 -1.47
C THR A 380 -2.33 -14.92 -2.05
N ASN A 381 -2.84 -15.95 -1.37
CA ASN A 381 -2.95 -17.30 -1.93
C ASN A 381 -4.19 -17.44 -2.82
N PHE A 382 -4.22 -18.49 -3.62
CA PHE A 382 -5.36 -18.87 -4.47
C PHE A 382 -5.94 -20.23 -4.06
N ASP A 383 -5.95 -20.53 -2.75
CA ASP A 383 -6.48 -21.77 -2.19
C ASP A 383 -8.02 -21.86 -2.29
N GLU A 384 -8.69 -20.73 -2.57
CA GLU A 384 -10.10 -20.64 -2.94
C GLU A 384 -10.30 -19.64 -4.09
N PRO A 385 -11.36 -19.79 -4.91
CA PRO A 385 -11.65 -18.87 -6.01
C PRO A 385 -11.86 -17.42 -5.55
N MET A 386 -11.31 -16.47 -6.31
CA MET A 386 -11.46 -15.04 -6.02
C MET A 386 -12.92 -14.63 -5.85
N TRP A 387 -13.85 -15.14 -6.68
CA TRP A 387 -15.29 -14.84 -6.52
C TRP A 387 -15.82 -15.16 -5.12
N LYS A 388 -15.42 -16.31 -4.56
CA LYS A 388 -15.78 -16.74 -3.21
C LYS A 388 -15.12 -15.87 -2.13
N ARG A 389 -13.84 -15.50 -2.32
CA ARG A 389 -13.13 -14.55 -1.45
C ARG A 389 -13.82 -13.18 -1.41
N GLY A 390 -14.40 -12.76 -2.52
CA GLY A 390 -15.06 -11.45 -2.67
C GLY A 390 -16.30 -11.29 -1.81
N ASP A 391 -17.05 -12.39 -1.63
CA ASP A 391 -18.36 -12.42 -0.97
C ASP A 391 -19.28 -11.31 -1.51
N PHE A 392 -19.38 -11.26 -2.84
CA PHE A 392 -20.11 -10.22 -3.56
C PHE A 392 -21.63 -10.30 -3.34
N PRO A 393 -22.34 -9.17 -3.28
CA PRO A 393 -23.79 -9.17 -3.16
C PRO A 393 -24.44 -9.84 -4.38
N GLN A 394 -25.69 -10.30 -4.25
CA GLN A 394 -26.41 -10.90 -5.38
C GLN A 394 -26.76 -9.88 -6.49
N ALA A 395 -26.82 -8.59 -6.14
CA ALA A 395 -27.10 -7.50 -7.06
C ALA A 395 -26.50 -6.18 -6.56
N ASN A 396 -26.27 -5.27 -7.50
CA ASN A 396 -25.85 -3.90 -7.26
C ASN A 396 -26.96 -3.05 -6.64
N SER A 397 -26.59 -1.87 -6.13
CA SER A 397 -27.52 -0.85 -5.62
C SER A 397 -28.57 -0.39 -6.64
N ASN A 398 -28.28 -0.52 -7.94
CA ASN A 398 -29.22 -0.25 -9.03
C ASN A 398 -30.11 -1.45 -9.42
N GLY A 399 -30.03 -2.57 -8.70
CA GLY A 399 -30.79 -3.81 -8.96
C GLY A 399 -30.20 -4.74 -10.02
N SER A 400 -29.08 -4.38 -10.66
CA SER A 400 -28.42 -5.26 -11.64
C SER A 400 -27.83 -6.48 -10.94
N ARG A 401 -28.21 -7.69 -11.36
CA ARG A 401 -27.70 -8.94 -10.79
C ARG A 401 -26.22 -9.12 -11.10
N LEU A 402 -25.41 -9.44 -10.09
CA LEU A 402 -24.02 -9.80 -10.27
C LEU A 402 -23.88 -11.27 -10.73
N THR A 403 -22.97 -11.51 -11.67
CA THR A 403 -22.71 -12.83 -12.26
C THR A 403 -21.23 -13.16 -12.21
N ASP A 404 -20.90 -14.39 -11.81
CA ASP A 404 -19.52 -14.86 -11.75
C ASP A 404 -18.94 -15.08 -13.16
N VAL A 405 -18.28 -14.04 -13.69
CA VAL A 405 -17.58 -14.06 -14.98
C VAL A 405 -16.32 -14.92 -14.99
N TRP A 406 -15.83 -15.34 -13.81
CA TRP A 406 -14.63 -16.17 -13.66
C TRP A 406 -14.95 -17.66 -13.57
N SER A 407 -16.17 -18.03 -13.15
CA SER A 407 -16.66 -19.41 -13.01
C SER A 407 -16.37 -20.31 -14.21
N GLN A 408 -16.44 -19.76 -15.43
CA GLN A 408 -16.15 -20.46 -16.69
C GLN A 408 -14.73 -21.00 -16.81
N THR A 409 -13.77 -20.46 -16.05
CA THR A 409 -12.35 -20.88 -16.08
C THR A 409 -12.07 -22.13 -15.25
N GLY A 410 -12.89 -22.39 -14.22
CA GLY A 410 -12.60 -23.41 -13.20
C GLY A 410 -11.33 -23.16 -12.35
N ARG A 411 -10.66 -22.01 -12.52
CA ARG A 411 -9.39 -21.66 -11.87
C ARG A 411 -9.62 -20.77 -10.65
N SER A 412 -8.93 -21.03 -9.56
CA SER A 412 -9.06 -20.24 -8.32
C SER A 412 -8.39 -18.86 -8.39
N ASN A 413 -7.34 -18.73 -9.21
CA ASN A 413 -6.52 -17.52 -9.29
C ASN A 413 -7.02 -16.46 -10.28
N THR A 414 -8.06 -16.76 -11.06
CA THR A 414 -8.75 -15.82 -11.96
C THR A 414 -9.21 -14.58 -11.19
N PRO A 415 -8.91 -13.33 -11.62
CA PRO A 415 -8.43 -12.95 -12.96
C PRO A 415 -6.90 -12.92 -13.14
N PHE A 416 -6.11 -13.23 -12.11
CA PHE A 416 -4.64 -13.21 -12.14
C PHE A 416 -4.03 -14.47 -12.80
N ASP A 417 -4.63 -14.91 -13.90
CA ASP A 417 -4.23 -16.05 -14.72
C ASP A 417 -3.94 -15.67 -16.20
N GLN A 418 -3.99 -14.38 -16.51
CA GLN A 418 -3.70 -13.80 -17.84
C GLN A 418 -2.30 -13.18 -17.92
N LYS A 419 -1.92 -12.64 -19.08
CA LYS A 419 -0.67 -11.86 -19.23
C LYS A 419 -0.86 -10.43 -18.73
N PHE A 420 0.11 -9.94 -17.98
CA PHE A 420 0.17 -8.57 -17.46
C PHE A 420 1.42 -7.83 -17.98
N TYR A 421 1.32 -6.51 -18.12
CA TYR A 421 2.41 -5.60 -18.49
C TYR A 421 2.69 -4.59 -17.36
N LEU A 422 3.93 -4.11 -17.28
CA LEU A 422 4.38 -3.18 -16.24
C LEU A 422 4.02 -1.73 -16.61
N ILE A 423 3.68 -0.93 -15.59
CA ILE A 423 3.43 0.51 -15.67
C ILE A 423 4.27 1.22 -14.59
N LEU A 424 4.90 2.32 -14.98
CA LEU A 424 5.68 3.22 -14.12
C LEU A 424 5.16 4.66 -14.29
N ASN A 425 4.77 5.33 -13.21
CA ASN A 425 4.36 6.74 -13.28
C ASN A 425 4.58 7.50 -11.97
N VAL A 426 4.50 8.82 -12.06
CA VAL A 426 4.25 9.71 -10.91
C VAL A 426 3.00 10.52 -11.22
N ALA A 427 1.87 10.16 -10.59
CA ALA A 427 0.66 10.96 -10.64
C ALA A 427 0.74 12.15 -9.67
N VAL A 428 -0.16 13.12 -9.82
CA VAL A 428 -0.25 14.32 -8.98
C VAL A 428 -1.70 14.56 -8.58
N GLY A 429 -1.95 14.73 -7.29
CA GLY A 429 -3.30 14.95 -6.75
C GLY A 429 -4.26 13.81 -7.07
N GLY A 430 -5.55 14.12 -7.23
CA GLY A 430 -6.60 13.14 -7.49
C GLY A 430 -7.90 13.45 -6.74
N THR A 431 -9.03 13.04 -7.29
CA THR A 431 -10.37 13.21 -6.68
C THR A 431 -10.92 11.94 -6.05
N ASN A 432 -10.29 10.80 -6.31
CA ASN A 432 -10.67 9.45 -5.89
C ASN A 432 -10.53 9.10 -4.39
N GLY A 433 -10.10 10.05 -3.55
CA GLY A 433 -9.91 9.84 -2.11
C GLY A 433 -8.53 9.33 -1.67
N TRP A 434 -7.58 9.09 -2.59
CA TRP A 434 -6.21 8.70 -2.22
C TRP A 434 -5.51 9.74 -1.31
N PHE A 435 -5.79 11.02 -1.55
CA PHE A 435 -5.51 12.10 -0.59
C PHE A 435 -6.81 12.45 0.13
N GLU A 436 -6.85 12.34 1.46
CA GLU A 436 -8.08 12.49 2.26
C GLU A 436 -8.53 13.97 2.36
N ASP A 437 -9.82 14.22 2.15
CA ASP A 437 -10.41 15.57 2.28
C ASP A 437 -10.29 16.10 3.72
N GLY A 438 -9.88 17.36 3.86
CA GLY A 438 -9.74 18.03 5.17
C GLY A 438 -8.50 17.64 5.98
N GLN A 439 -7.70 16.66 5.55
CA GLN A 439 -6.49 16.23 6.25
C GLN A 439 -5.22 16.90 5.74
N SER A 440 -4.23 17.03 6.63
CA SER A 440 -2.84 17.40 6.32
C SER A 440 -2.68 18.62 5.39
N GLY A 441 -3.58 19.61 5.48
CA GLY A 441 -3.53 20.83 4.67
C GLY A 441 -3.92 20.66 3.20
N LYS A 442 -4.61 19.57 2.81
CA LYS A 442 -5.06 19.34 1.44
C LYS A 442 -5.90 20.52 0.91
N PRO A 443 -5.48 21.21 -0.17
CA PRO A 443 -6.14 22.44 -0.61
C PRO A 443 -7.37 22.26 -1.50
N TRP A 444 -7.74 21.02 -1.85
CA TRP A 444 -8.93 20.72 -2.67
C TRP A 444 -9.84 19.68 -2.01
N VAL A 445 -11.11 19.70 -2.38
CA VAL A 445 -12.12 18.69 -2.03
C VAL A 445 -12.30 17.74 -3.22
N GLY A 446 -12.32 16.42 -3.00
CA GLY A 446 -12.40 15.43 -4.09
C GLY A 446 -13.62 15.61 -4.99
N ASN A 447 -14.80 15.80 -4.39
CA ASN A 447 -16.05 16.05 -5.13
C ASN A 447 -16.25 17.52 -5.57
N GLY A 448 -15.24 18.39 -5.43
CA GLY A 448 -15.32 19.80 -5.77
C GLY A 448 -15.17 20.05 -7.29
N PRO A 449 -16.02 20.88 -7.91
CA PRO A 449 -15.95 21.15 -9.36
C PRO A 449 -14.67 21.88 -9.79
N ASN A 450 -13.97 22.52 -8.84
CA ASN A 450 -12.78 23.33 -9.08
C ASN A 450 -11.48 22.67 -8.55
N ALA A 451 -11.48 21.37 -8.25
CA ALA A 451 -10.37 20.71 -7.53
C ALA A 451 -8.96 20.97 -8.12
N LYS A 452 -8.80 20.93 -9.45
CA LYS A 452 -7.54 21.27 -10.14
C LYS A 452 -7.15 22.75 -9.93
N LYS A 453 -8.12 23.66 -9.96
CA LYS A 453 -7.93 25.12 -9.76
C LYS A 453 -7.60 25.45 -8.31
N ASP A 454 -8.25 24.80 -7.35
CA ASP A 454 -7.98 24.98 -5.92
C ASP A 454 -6.56 24.50 -5.58
N PHE A 455 -6.15 23.36 -6.16
CA PHE A 455 -4.77 22.88 -6.14
C PHE A 455 -3.78 23.90 -6.74
N TRP A 456 -4.04 24.44 -7.93
CA TRP A 456 -3.18 25.45 -8.58
C TRP A 456 -3.05 26.75 -7.77
N ASN A 457 -4.14 27.22 -7.19
CA ASN A 457 -4.17 28.43 -6.37
C ASN A 457 -3.37 28.27 -5.07
N ALA A 458 -3.27 27.06 -4.54
CA ALA A 458 -2.50 26.74 -3.35
C ALA A 458 -1.02 26.40 -3.62
N ARG A 459 -0.52 26.57 -4.85
CA ARG A 459 0.86 26.17 -5.24
C ARG A 459 1.95 26.77 -4.34
N ASP A 460 1.79 27.99 -3.86
CA ASP A 460 2.77 28.63 -2.99
C ASP A 460 2.90 27.93 -1.62
N GLN A 461 1.94 27.07 -1.25
CA GLN A 461 1.97 26.23 -0.05
C GLN A 461 2.66 24.90 -0.29
N TRP A 462 2.32 24.19 -1.38
CA TRP A 462 2.80 22.81 -1.61
C TRP A 462 4.02 22.71 -2.52
N LEU A 463 4.22 23.62 -3.47
CA LEU A 463 5.37 23.58 -4.40
C LEU A 463 6.72 23.67 -3.68
N PRO A 464 6.91 24.46 -2.60
CA PRO A 464 8.16 24.45 -1.84
C PRO A 464 8.51 23.10 -1.20
N THR A 465 7.56 22.16 -1.08
CA THR A 465 7.80 20.82 -0.54
C THR A 465 8.38 19.85 -1.58
N TRP A 466 8.30 20.19 -2.87
CA TRP A 466 8.81 19.40 -4.01
C TRP A 466 10.34 19.49 -4.08
N THR A 467 10.98 18.91 -3.07
CA THR A 467 12.44 18.85 -2.90
C THR A 467 13.09 17.76 -3.76
N GLN A 468 12.30 16.77 -4.19
CA GLN A 468 12.71 15.79 -5.19
C GLN A 468 11.47 15.35 -6.00
N PRO A 469 10.97 16.14 -6.95
CA PRO A 469 9.76 15.83 -7.73
C PRO A 469 9.98 14.76 -8.83
N GLU A 470 10.95 13.87 -8.62
CA GLU A 470 11.34 12.82 -9.56
C GLU A 470 11.28 11.43 -8.91
N MET A 471 10.75 10.45 -9.64
CA MET A 471 11.01 9.03 -9.41
C MET A 471 12.19 8.61 -10.29
N THR A 472 13.26 8.13 -9.67
CA THR A 472 14.45 7.64 -10.39
C THR A 472 14.45 6.13 -10.37
N ILE A 473 14.55 5.47 -11.53
CA ILE A 473 14.58 4.02 -11.69
C ILE A 473 15.92 3.63 -12.28
N SER A 474 16.70 2.84 -11.54
CA SER A 474 18.04 2.37 -11.96
C SER A 474 17.99 1.01 -12.66
N LYS A 475 16.95 0.21 -12.38
CA LYS A 475 16.79 -1.10 -13.02
C LYS A 475 15.33 -1.55 -13.04
N VAL A 476 14.93 -2.19 -14.14
CA VAL A 476 13.74 -3.03 -14.24
C VAL A 476 14.17 -4.45 -14.59
N SER A 477 13.58 -5.45 -13.95
CA SER A 477 13.87 -6.85 -14.23
C SER A 477 12.59 -7.68 -14.14
N MET A 478 12.25 -8.34 -15.24
CA MET A 478 11.07 -9.17 -15.41
C MET A 478 11.50 -10.55 -15.87
N TRP A 479 11.08 -11.57 -15.13
CA TRP A 479 11.30 -12.97 -15.49
C TRP A 479 9.97 -13.72 -15.43
N GLN A 480 9.69 -14.56 -16.42
CA GLN A 480 8.54 -15.45 -16.41
C GLN A 480 8.95 -16.83 -15.88
N GLN A 481 8.00 -17.57 -15.30
CA GLN A 481 8.20 -19.01 -15.09
C GLN A 481 8.31 -19.71 -16.47
N CYS A 482 9.21 -20.69 -16.55
CA CYS A 482 9.41 -21.52 -17.76
C CYS A 482 9.61 -23.00 -17.41
N ASN A 483 8.78 -23.48 -16.49
CA ASN A 483 8.77 -24.84 -15.96
C ASN A 483 7.92 -25.80 -16.81
N GLY A 484 7.11 -25.27 -17.74
CA GLY A 484 6.11 -26.04 -18.48
C GLY A 484 4.79 -26.21 -17.71
N ASN A 485 4.66 -25.59 -16.54
CA ASN A 485 3.46 -25.66 -15.70
C ASN A 485 2.51 -24.48 -15.93
N GLU A 486 2.86 -23.49 -16.75
CA GLU A 486 2.20 -22.17 -16.86
C GLU A 486 0.76 -22.21 -17.43
N GLU A 487 0.27 -23.39 -17.84
CA GLU A 487 -1.09 -23.63 -18.35
C GLU A 487 -1.93 -24.61 -17.51
N LEU A 488 -1.32 -25.27 -16.51
CA LEU A 488 -1.99 -26.17 -15.56
C LEU A 488 -2.85 -25.41 -14.53
#